data_AF-A0A5N5XUB7-F1
#
_entry.id   AF-A0A5N5XUB7-F1
#
_cell.length_a   1.000
_cell.length_b   1.000
_cell.length_c   1.000
_cell.angle_alpha   90.00
_cell.angle_beta   90.00
_cell.angle_gamma   90.00
#
_symmetry.space_group_name_H-M   'P 1'
#
loop_
_entity.id
_entity.type
_entity.pdbx_description
1 polymer ?
#
loop_
_entity_poly.entity_id
_entity_poly.type
_entity_poly.pdbx_seq_one_letter_code
_entity_poly.pdbx_strand_id
1 'polypeptide(L)'
;MKKKFILKKRKEINFIFKLKKNVRNYFFILYYAKNNNFDHFKFALSINKKYGKSHERNLIKRRLRMIIYQNVYLINNKASFVLFIKPSAKCLNFNDLSKQFNNLLKKSFLITE
;
A
#
# COMPACT_ATOMS: atom_id res chain seq x y z
N MET A 1 9.71 3.63 -10.30
CA MET A 1 9.98 3.48 -8.84
C MET A 1 11.31 2.77 -8.64
N LYS A 2 12.15 3.27 -7.72
CA LYS A 2 13.39 2.60 -7.34
C LYS A 2 13.07 1.27 -6.62
N LYS A 3 13.79 0.20 -6.96
CA LYS A 3 13.57 -1.16 -6.41
C LYS A 3 13.69 -1.22 -4.88
N LYS A 4 14.39 -0.26 -4.26
CA LYS A 4 14.63 -0.16 -2.81
C LYS A 4 13.36 -0.10 -1.95
N PHE A 5 12.28 0.46 -2.48
CA PHE A 5 11.01 0.60 -1.77
C PHE A 5 10.09 -0.63 -1.90
N ILE A 6 10.45 -1.63 -2.70
CA ILE A 6 9.58 -2.78 -2.96
C ILE A 6 9.86 -3.90 -1.96
N LEU A 7 8.83 -4.28 -1.22
CA LEU A 7 8.86 -5.43 -0.33
C LEU A 7 8.68 -6.73 -1.15
N LYS A 8 9.74 -7.54 -1.25
CA LYS A 8 9.73 -8.78 -2.06
C LYS A 8 9.74 -10.06 -1.24
N LYS A 9 10.37 -10.06 -0.06
CA LYS A 9 10.58 -11.30 0.70
C LYS A 9 9.26 -11.74 1.32
N ARG A 10 8.84 -12.98 1.04
CA ARG A 10 7.65 -13.59 1.66
C ARG A 10 7.71 -13.58 3.19
N LYS A 11 8.89 -13.81 3.78
CA LYS A 11 9.09 -13.76 5.24
C LYS A 11 8.67 -12.39 5.83
N GLU A 12 9.07 -11.30 5.17
CA GLU A 12 8.73 -9.93 5.61
C GLU A 12 7.23 -9.65 5.44
N ILE A 13 6.64 -10.07 4.31
CA ILE A 13 5.21 -9.93 4.06
C ILE A 13 4.39 -10.70 5.12
N ASN A 14 4.77 -11.95 5.41
CA ASN A 14 4.11 -12.78 6.41
C ASN A 14 4.24 -12.18 7.82
N PHE A 15 5.39 -11.59 8.14
CA PHE A 15 5.59 -10.88 9.41
C PHE A 15 4.61 -9.71 9.57
N ILE A 16 4.43 -8.89 8.53
CA ILE A 16 3.45 -7.79 8.54
C ILE A 16 2.03 -8.31 8.76
N PHE A 17 1.65 -9.42 8.10
CA PHE A 17 0.34 -10.04 8.32
C PHE A 17 0.17 -10.61 9.73
N LYS A 18 1.22 -11.19 10.32
CA LYS A 18 1.19 -11.72 11.70
C LYS A 18 0.95 -10.65 12.76
N LEU A 19 1.46 -9.43 12.55
CA LEU A 19 1.28 -8.32 13.47
C LEU A 19 -0.19 -7.85 13.59
N LYS A 20 -1.06 -8.21 12.63
CA LYS A 20 -2.50 -7.89 12.57
C LYS A 20 -2.87 -6.39 12.62
N LYS A 21 -1.91 -5.47 12.78
CA LYS A 21 -2.11 -4.02 12.71
C LYS A 21 -2.49 -3.61 11.29
N ASN A 22 -3.70 -3.10 11.14
CA ASN A 22 -4.22 -2.68 9.85
C ASN A 22 -5.21 -1.52 9.99
N VAL A 23 -5.32 -0.75 8.93
CA VAL A 23 -6.42 0.19 8.70
C VAL A 23 -7.13 -0.21 7.42
N ARG A 24 -8.45 -0.04 7.39
CA ARG A 24 -9.27 -0.46 6.25
C ARG A 24 -10.28 0.61 5.87
N ASN A 25 -10.61 0.64 4.59
CA ASN A 25 -11.80 1.30 4.07
C ASN A 25 -12.54 0.35 3.12
N TYR A 26 -13.55 0.87 2.43
CA TYR A 26 -14.35 0.09 1.49
C TYR A 26 -13.53 -0.46 0.31
N PHE A 27 -12.44 0.22 -0.07
CA PHE A 27 -11.65 -0.06 -1.27
C PHE A 27 -10.31 -0.77 -1.02
N PHE A 28 -9.71 -0.56 0.15
CA PHE A 28 -8.36 -0.98 0.51
C PHE A 28 -8.28 -1.46 1.95
N ILE A 29 -7.26 -2.27 2.21
CA ILE A 29 -6.79 -2.63 3.55
C ILE A 29 -5.28 -2.41 3.55
N LEU A 30 -4.77 -1.62 4.48
CA LEU A 30 -3.35 -1.40 4.67
C LEU A 30 -2.90 -2.08 5.93
N TYR A 31 -2.11 -3.13 5.77
CA TYR A 31 -1.38 -3.74 6.86
C TYR A 31 -0.05 -3.02 7.01
N TYR A 32 0.37 -2.74 8.23
CA TYR A 32 1.62 -2.02 8.45
C TYR A 32 2.37 -2.52 9.68
N ALA A 33 3.68 -2.32 9.63
CA ALA A 33 4.62 -2.61 10.69
C ALA A 33 5.62 -1.46 10.78
N LYS A 34 5.95 -1.05 12.00
CA LYS A 34 7.16 -0.27 12.23
C LYS A 34 8.32 -1.25 12.25
N ASN A 35 9.32 -1.02 11.40
CA ASN A 35 10.47 -1.89 11.30
C ASN A 35 11.72 -1.02 11.34
N ASN A 36 12.37 -1.00 12.51
CA ASN A 36 13.51 -0.12 12.76
C ASN A 36 14.76 -0.52 11.96
N ASN A 37 14.78 -1.72 11.38
CA ASN A 37 15.92 -2.28 10.66
C ASN A 37 15.95 -1.91 9.16
N PHE A 38 15.03 -1.08 8.68
CA PHE A 38 15.06 -0.62 7.29
C PHE A 38 15.42 0.86 7.20
N ASP A 39 16.38 1.16 6.32
CA ASP A 39 16.80 2.54 6.01
C ASP A 39 15.72 3.34 5.27
N HIS A 40 14.81 2.63 4.60
CA HIS A 40 13.75 3.19 3.79
C HIS A 40 12.45 2.41 3.95
N PHE A 41 11.34 3.10 3.74
CA PHE A 41 10.04 2.46 3.81
C PHE A 41 9.93 1.39 2.72
N LYS A 42 9.20 0.31 3.00
CA LYS A 42 8.97 -0.75 2.01
C LYS A 42 7.49 -1.03 1.88
N PHE A 43 7.04 -1.24 0.64
CA PHE A 43 5.66 -1.56 0.38
C PHE A 43 5.48 -2.76 -0.55
N ALA A 44 4.37 -3.47 -0.38
CA ALA A 44 3.86 -4.42 -1.36
C ALA A 44 2.41 -4.08 -1.75
N LEU A 45 2.05 -4.40 -2.99
CA LEU A 45 0.68 -4.32 -3.47
C LEU A 45 0.13 -5.74 -3.63
N SER A 46 -0.96 -6.02 -2.93
CA SER A 46 -1.71 -7.26 -3.06
C SER A 46 -3.07 -6.95 -3.69
N ILE A 47 -3.46 -7.73 -4.69
CA ILE A 47 -4.75 -7.55 -5.39
C ILE A 47 -5.54 -8.83 -5.27
N ASN A 48 -6.82 -8.70 -4.91
CA ASN A 48 -7.73 -9.82 -4.92
C ASN A 48 -7.85 -10.42 -6.33
N LYS A 49 -7.82 -11.75 -6.44
CA LYS A 49 -8.05 -12.46 -7.72
C LYS A 49 -9.36 -12.03 -8.39
N LYS A 50 -10.40 -11.72 -7.59
CA LYS A 50 -11.72 -11.26 -8.03
C LYS A 50 -11.75 -9.83 -8.60
N TYR A 51 -10.62 -9.10 -8.64
CA TYR A 51 -10.58 -7.72 -9.13
C TYR A 51 -10.88 -7.60 -10.64
N GLY A 52 -10.47 -8.60 -11.43
CA GLY A 52 -10.68 -8.60 -12.87
C GLY A 52 -9.50 -9.16 -13.66
N LYS A 53 -9.45 -8.81 -14.96
CA LYS A 53 -8.46 -9.32 -15.92
C LYS A 53 -7.05 -8.81 -15.62
N SER A 54 -6.03 -9.43 -16.20
CA SER A 54 -4.62 -9.08 -15.97
C SER A 54 -4.29 -7.62 -16.30
N HIS A 55 -4.83 -7.07 -17.39
CA HIS A 55 -4.60 -5.66 -17.75
C HIS A 55 -5.21 -4.69 -16.72
N GLU A 56 -6.41 -4.97 -16.21
CA GLU A 56 -7.08 -4.15 -15.18
C GLU A 56 -6.29 -4.16 -13.86
N ARG A 57 -5.83 -5.35 -13.45
CA ARG A 57 -4.96 -5.51 -12.27
C ARG A 57 -3.64 -4.77 -12.44
N ASN A 58 -3.06 -4.76 -13.64
CA ASN A 58 -1.80 -4.06 -13.89
C ASN A 58 -2.00 -2.54 -13.92
N LEU A 59 -3.12 -2.06 -14.46
CA LEU A 59 -3.49 -0.65 -14.48
C LEU A 59 -3.60 -0.09 -13.06
N ILE A 60 -4.34 -0.76 -12.17
CA ILE A 60 -4.51 -0.30 -10.79
C ILE A 60 -3.18 -0.34 -10.01
N LYS A 61 -2.35 -1.38 -10.20
CA LYS A 61 -0.99 -1.42 -9.60
C LYS A 61 -0.15 -0.24 -10.07
N ARG A 62 -0.23 0.13 -11.36
CA ARG A 62 0.52 1.26 -11.93
C ARG A 62 0.04 2.57 -11.32
N ARG A 63 -1.27 2.80 -11.25
CA ARG A 63 -1.88 4.00 -10.63
C ARG A 63 -1.48 4.13 -9.16
N LEU A 64 -1.63 3.07 -8.37
CA LEU A 64 -1.25 3.08 -6.95
C LEU A 64 0.24 3.25 -6.73
N ARG A 65 1.10 2.67 -7.57
CA ARG A 65 2.55 2.94 -7.51
C ARG A 65 2.88 4.41 -7.72
N MET A 66 2.19 5.10 -8.64
CA MET A 66 2.37 6.53 -8.85
C MET A 66 1.93 7.33 -7.63
N ILE A 67 0.74 7.04 -7.08
CA ILE A 67 0.20 7.71 -5.89
C ILE A 67 1.13 7.51 -4.70
N ILE A 68 1.60 6.28 -4.45
CA ILE A 68 2.56 5.99 -3.37
C ILE A 68 3.85 6.79 -3.59
N TYR A 69 4.34 6.86 -4.83
CA TYR A 69 5.55 7.61 -5.17
C TYR A 69 5.43 9.11 -4.87
N GLN A 70 4.28 9.72 -5.20
CA GLN A 70 4.01 11.13 -4.89
C GLN A 70 3.97 11.40 -3.37
N ASN A 71 3.55 10.42 -2.57
CA ASN A 71 3.46 10.54 -1.12
C ASN A 71 4.68 9.98 -0.37
N VAL A 72 5.78 9.64 -1.06
CA VAL A 72 6.98 9.02 -0.45
C VAL A 72 7.50 9.84 0.73
N TYR A 73 7.56 11.16 0.58
CA TYR A 73 8.14 12.06 1.58
C TYR A 73 7.30 12.15 2.85
N LEU A 74 5.99 11.87 2.77
CA LEU A 74 5.08 11.90 3.91
C LEU A 74 5.12 10.60 4.72
N ILE A 75 5.58 9.50 4.11
CA ILE A 75 5.61 8.18 4.72
C ILE A 75 6.87 8.04 5.56
N ASN A 76 6.69 7.62 6.82
CA ASN A 76 7.81 7.34 7.71
C ASN A 76 8.78 6.31 7.10
N ASN A 77 10.06 6.67 7.00
CA ASN A 77 11.11 5.83 6.43
C ASN A 77 11.29 4.48 7.16
N LYS A 78 10.89 4.38 8.42
CA LYS A 78 10.95 3.13 9.22
C LYS A 78 9.68 2.30 9.14
N ALA A 79 8.75 2.63 8.24
CA ALA A 79 7.50 1.90 8.05
C ALA A 79 7.61 0.85 6.94
N SER A 80 6.97 -0.30 7.13
CA SER A 80 6.70 -1.26 6.06
C SER A 80 5.23 -1.57 5.99
N PHE A 81 4.66 -1.61 4.79
CA PHE A 81 3.23 -1.86 4.64
C PHE A 81 2.87 -2.74 3.44
N VAL A 82 1.72 -3.38 3.52
CA VAL A 82 1.12 -4.14 2.43
C VAL A 82 -0.27 -3.56 2.17
N LEU A 83 -0.46 -3.02 0.97
CA LEU A 83 -1.75 -2.50 0.53
C LEU A 83 -2.50 -3.61 -0.20
N PHE A 84 -3.60 -4.07 0.40
CA PHE A 84 -4.53 -5.01 -0.20
C PHE A 84 -5.67 -4.25 -0.90
N ILE A 85 -5.86 -4.54 -2.18
CA ILE A 85 -6.81 -3.85 -3.06
C ILE A 85 -8.04 -4.74 -3.27
N LYS A 86 -9.21 -4.22 -2.90
CA LYS A 86 -10.49 -4.91 -3.04
C LYS A 86 -11.08 -4.71 -4.45
N PRO A 87 -11.94 -5.64 -4.93
CA PRO A 87 -12.62 -5.50 -6.22
C PRO A 87 -13.43 -4.20 -6.35
N SER A 88 -13.98 -3.69 -5.25
CA SER A 88 -14.71 -2.41 -5.19
C SER A 88 -13.88 -1.21 -5.67
N ALA A 89 -12.55 -1.27 -5.63
CA ALA A 89 -11.68 -0.19 -6.10
C ALA A 89 -11.65 -0.07 -7.64
N LYS A 90 -12.32 -0.97 -8.36
CA LYS A 90 -12.45 -0.91 -9.83
C LYS A 90 -13.25 0.31 -10.31
N CYS A 91 -14.20 0.76 -9.51
CA CYS A 91 -15.09 1.88 -9.84
C CYS A 91 -14.41 3.26 -9.71
N LEU A 92 -13.19 3.31 -9.15
CA LEU A 92 -12.52 4.56 -8.80
C LEU A 92 -11.65 5.11 -9.93
N ASN A 93 -11.73 6.43 -10.13
CA ASN A 93 -10.80 7.15 -10.98
C ASN A 93 -9.47 7.42 -10.26
N PHE A 94 -8.47 7.93 -10.99
CA PHE A 94 -7.13 8.19 -10.43
C PHE A 94 -7.16 9.16 -9.24
N ASN A 95 -7.95 10.23 -9.34
CA ASN A 95 -8.05 11.23 -8.27
C ASN A 95 -8.72 10.63 -7.03
N ASP A 96 -9.79 9.85 -7.20
CA ASP A 96 -10.47 9.19 -6.08
C ASP A 96 -9.58 8.14 -5.43
N LEU A 97 -8.80 7.40 -6.23
CA LEU A 97 -7.77 6.48 -5.74
C LEU A 97 -6.76 7.19 -4.84
N SER A 98 -6.27 8.35 -5.28
CA SER A 98 -5.32 9.17 -4.51
C SER A 98 -5.96 9.64 -3.20
N LYS A 99 -7.18 10.18 -3.26
CA LYS A 99 -7.93 10.65 -2.08
C LYS A 99 -8.17 9.52 -1.08
N GLN A 100 -8.63 8.36 -1.55
CA GLN A 100 -8.91 7.20 -0.69
C GLN A 100 -7.63 6.63 -0.08
N PHE A 101 -6.53 6.60 -0.83
CA PHE A 101 -5.23 6.19 -0.31
C PHE A 101 -4.71 7.15 0.75
N ASN A 102 -4.75 8.46 0.51
CA ASN A 102 -4.30 9.49 1.45
C ASN A 102 -5.11 9.47 2.75
N ASN A 103 -6.44 9.33 2.66
CA ASN A 103 -7.30 9.18 3.83
C ASN A 103 -6.91 7.95 4.67
N LEU A 104 -6.57 6.85 4.00
CA LEU A 104 -6.18 5.62 4.65
C LEU A 104 -4.77 5.73 5.27
N LEU A 105 -3.89 6.47 4.63
CA LEU A 105 -2.55 6.78 5.13
C LEU A 105 -2.60 7.69 6.34
N LYS A 106 -3.51 8.68 6.39
CA LYS A 106 -3.77 9.50 7.59
C LYS A 106 -4.28 8.70 8.77
N LYS A 107 -5.10 7.67 8.50
CA LYS A 107 -5.59 6.75 9.55
C LYS A 107 -4.50 5.82 10.07
N SER A 108 -3.53 5.48 9.22
CA SER A 108 -2.34 4.78 9.67
C SER A 108 -1.41 5.78 10.34
N PHE A 109 -0.98 5.53 11.58
CA PHE A 109 0.03 6.36 12.28
C PHE A 109 1.44 6.25 11.65
N LEU A 110 1.51 6.36 10.32
CA LEU A 110 2.68 6.22 9.45
C LEU A 110 3.07 7.54 8.80
N ILE A 111 2.29 8.60 9.00
CA ILE A 111 2.68 9.96 8.61
C ILE A 111 3.72 10.44 9.61
N THR A 112 4.78 11.03 9.09
CA THR A 112 5.72 11.84 9.87
C THR A 112 5.30 13.28 9.62
N GLU A 113 4.82 13.97 10.67
CA GLU A 113 4.70 15.44 10.65
C GLU A 113 6.08 16.08 10.59
#